data_AF-A0A246G743-F1
#
_entry.id   AF-A0A246G743-F1
#
_cell.length_a   1.000
_cell.length_b   1.000
_cell.length_c   1.000
_cell.angle_alpha   90.00
_cell.angle_beta   90.00
_cell.angle_gamma   90.00
#
_symmetry.space_group_name_H-M   'P 1'
#
loop_
_entity.id
_entity.type
_entity.pdbx_description
1 polymer ?
#
loop_
_entity_poly.entity_id
_entity_poly.type
_entity_poly.pdbx_seq_one_letter_code
_entity_poly.pdbx_strand_id
1 'polypeptide(L)'
;MTPNGDGYNDIFLIDGIDKFPNNTVEVYNRWGVLVYEAIGYNNNDRAFRGISTGRVTINQLEQLPEGTYYYMFKYVNAEGVTKEKAGYLYINR
;
A
#
# COMPACT_ATOMS: atom_id res chain seq x y z
N MET A 1 10.06 -4.38 2.12
CA MET A 1 10.17 -3.86 0.74
C MET A 1 11.43 -3.03 0.65
N THR A 2 12.05 -3.03 -0.53
CA THR A 2 13.31 -2.31 -0.79
C THR A 2 13.16 -1.46 -2.05
N PRO A 3 12.41 -0.34 -2.00
CA PRO A 3 12.20 0.53 -3.16
C PRO A 3 13.48 1.29 -3.51
N ASN A 4 14.34 0.65 -4.31
CA ASN A 4 15.62 1.18 -4.79
C ASN A 4 15.67 1.27 -6.33
N GLY A 5 14.64 0.74 -7.04
CA GLY A 5 14.55 0.77 -8.50
C GLY A 5 15.30 -0.35 -9.21
N ASP A 6 15.71 -1.41 -8.51
CA ASP A 6 16.37 -2.58 -9.10
C ASP A 6 15.39 -3.64 -9.66
N GLY A 7 14.08 -3.42 -9.49
CA GLY A 7 13.01 -4.31 -9.92
C GLY A 7 12.61 -5.36 -8.88
N TYR A 8 13.33 -5.49 -7.76
CA TYR A 8 13.10 -6.49 -6.72
C TYR A 8 12.56 -5.85 -5.45
N ASN A 9 11.39 -6.32 -4.99
CA ASN A 9 10.74 -5.81 -3.76
C ASN A 9 10.51 -4.29 -3.75
N ASP A 10 10.48 -3.65 -4.93
CA ASP A 10 10.21 -2.22 -5.09
C ASP A 10 8.77 -1.85 -4.74
N ILE A 11 7.86 -2.82 -4.82
CA ILE A 11 6.44 -2.66 -4.53
C ILE A 11 6.02 -3.49 -3.33
N PHE A 12 4.97 -3.03 -2.65
CA PHE A 12 4.23 -3.87 -1.73
C PHE A 12 3.33 -4.84 -2.50
N LEU A 13 3.72 -6.10 -2.59
CA LEU A 13 2.96 -7.12 -3.32
C LEU A 13 1.90 -7.76 -2.40
N ILE A 14 0.65 -7.80 -2.88
CA ILE A 14 -0.44 -8.50 -2.20
C ILE A 14 -0.82 -9.74 -3.03
N ASP A 15 -0.61 -10.92 -2.45
CA ASP A 15 -0.91 -12.18 -3.13
C ASP A 15 -2.41 -12.37 -3.37
N GLY A 16 -2.77 -12.75 -4.60
CA GLY A 16 -4.14 -13.02 -4.99
C GLY A 16 -5.03 -11.78 -5.12
N ILE A 17 -4.45 -10.58 -5.22
CA ILE A 17 -5.17 -9.31 -5.38
C ILE A 17 -6.12 -9.31 -6.59
N ASP A 18 -5.78 -10.04 -7.64
CA ASP A 18 -6.56 -10.13 -8.89
C ASP A 18 -7.96 -10.71 -8.68
N LYS A 19 -8.17 -11.46 -7.59
CA LYS A 19 -9.48 -12.01 -7.22
C LYS A 19 -10.41 -10.97 -6.58
N PHE A 20 -9.88 -9.80 -6.25
CA PHE A 20 -10.57 -8.76 -5.49
C PHE A 20 -10.49 -7.42 -6.22
N PRO A 21 -11.17 -7.23 -7.37
CA PRO A 21 -11.10 -5.98 -8.13
C PRO A 21 -11.68 -4.79 -7.35
N ASN A 22 -12.66 -5.05 -6.47
CA ASN A 22 -13.21 -4.07 -5.54
C ASN A 22 -12.45 -4.15 -4.21
N ASN A 23 -11.24 -3.60 -4.21
CA ASN A 23 -10.41 -3.51 -3.02
C ASN A 23 -9.97 -2.06 -2.73
N THR A 24 -9.49 -1.84 -1.51
CA THR A 24 -8.83 -0.59 -1.13
C THR A 24 -7.63 -0.92 -0.25
N VAL A 25 -6.49 -0.34 -0.59
CA VAL A 25 -5.26 -0.45 0.21
C VAL A 25 -4.91 0.92 0.75
N GLU A 26 -4.77 0.99 2.06
CA GLU A 26 -4.33 2.17 2.79
C GLU A 26 -2.99 1.84 3.45
N VAL A 27 -2.03 2.77 3.42
CA VAL A 27 -0.75 2.64 4.13
C VAL A 27 -0.57 3.84 5.04
N TYR A 28 -0.17 3.56 6.28
CA TYR A 28 0.01 4.50 7.35
C TYR A 28 1.45 4.46 7.85
N ASN A 29 1.99 5.62 8.23
CA ASN A 29 3.24 5.66 8.97
C ASN A 29 3.04 5.23 10.43
N ARG A 30 4.14 5.13 11.20
CA ARG A 30 4.11 4.72 12.62
C ARG A 30 3.30 5.63 13.55
N TRP A 31 2.92 6.83 13.10
CA TRP A 31 2.10 7.77 13.86
C TRP A 31 0.62 7.71 13.46
N GLY A 32 0.23 6.76 12.60
CA GLY A 32 -1.15 6.61 12.12
C GLY A 32 -1.54 7.61 11.02
N VAL A 33 -0.59 8.31 10.41
CA VAL A 33 -0.87 9.23 9.31
C VAL A 33 -0.93 8.43 8.01
N LEU A 34 -2.03 8.59 7.25
CA LEU A 34 -2.20 8.01 5.94
C LEU A 34 -1.18 8.61 4.96
N VAL A 35 -0.30 7.76 4.43
CA VAL A 35 0.73 8.14 3.46
C VAL A 35 0.39 7.67 2.04
N TYR A 36 -0.47 6.65 1.90
CA TYR A 36 -0.87 6.12 0.61
C TYR A 36 -2.29 5.56 0.68
N GLU A 37 -3.07 5.78 -0.37
CA GLU A 37 -4.39 5.18 -0.57
C GLU A 37 -4.53 4.79 -2.04
N ALA A 38 -5.06 3.60 -2.30
CA ALA A 38 -5.44 3.17 -3.63
C ALA A 38 -6.73 2.36 -3.61
N ILE A 39 -7.68 2.80 -4.44
CA ILE A 39 -8.90 2.06 -4.74
C ILE A 39 -8.64 1.18 -5.97
N GLY A 40 -8.91 -0.11 -5.86
CA GLY A 40 -8.61 -1.12 -6.87
C GLY A 40 -7.09 -1.34 -7.03
N TYR A 41 -6.39 -1.59 -5.93
CA TYR A 41 -4.97 -1.95 -5.94
C TYR A 41 -4.75 -3.18 -6.82
N ASN A 42 -3.72 -3.18 -7.67
CA ASN A 42 -3.53 -4.23 -8.69
C ASN A 42 -2.08 -4.70 -8.89
N ASN A 43 -1.20 -4.54 -7.90
CA ASN A 43 0.23 -4.89 -7.95
C ASN A 43 1.02 -4.32 -9.17
N ASN A 44 0.40 -3.46 -9.99
CA ASN A 44 0.95 -2.94 -11.24
C ASN A 44 1.02 -1.41 -11.14
N ASP A 45 0.19 -0.68 -11.87
CA ASP A 45 0.18 0.79 -11.87
C ASP A 45 -0.22 1.37 -10.50
N ARG A 46 -1.13 0.71 -9.78
CA ARG A 46 -1.65 1.17 -8.48
C ARG A 46 -0.95 0.55 -7.28
N ALA A 47 0.31 0.16 -7.44
CA ALA A 47 1.12 -0.42 -6.38
C ALA A 47 1.81 0.63 -5.51
N PHE A 48 1.87 0.38 -4.19
CA PHE A 48 2.61 1.20 -3.25
C PHE A 48 4.12 0.95 -3.41
N ARG A 49 4.86 2.03 -3.68
CA ARG A 49 6.29 2.04 -4.01
C ARG A 49 7.14 2.73 -2.94
N GLY A 50 6.60 2.91 -1.73
CA GLY A 50 7.28 3.71 -0.69
C GLY A 50 7.30 5.21 -0.99
N ILE A 51 6.34 5.71 -1.78
CA ILE A 51 6.16 7.13 -2.08
C ILE A 51 4.83 7.58 -1.46
N SER A 52 4.85 8.74 -0.79
CA SER A 52 3.63 9.31 -0.22
C SER A 52 2.74 9.89 -1.32
N THR A 53 1.50 9.41 -1.44
CA THR A 53 0.48 9.94 -2.36
C THR A 53 -0.81 10.37 -1.65
N GLY A 54 -0.82 10.33 -0.31
CA GLY A 54 -1.96 10.77 0.50
C GLY A 54 -2.38 12.21 0.20
N ARG A 55 -3.70 12.46 0.15
CA ARG A 55 -4.33 13.75 -0.18
C ARG A 55 -3.87 14.96 0.67
N VAL A 56 -3.16 14.74 1.77
CA VAL A 56 -2.73 15.78 2.73
C VAL A 56 -1.26 16.17 2.56
N THR A 57 -0.47 15.43 1.77
CA THR A 57 0.96 15.73 1.62
C THR A 57 1.16 16.77 0.52
N ILE A 58 1.54 18.00 0.92
CA ILE A 58 1.93 19.11 0.03
C ILE A 58 3.11 18.73 -0.91
N ASN A 59 3.77 17.59 -0.68
CA ASN A 59 4.80 17.02 -1.55
C ASN A 59 4.42 15.58 -1.96
N GLN A 60 3.62 15.44 -3.02
CA GLN A 60 3.17 14.16 -3.62
C GLN A 60 4.30 13.23 -4.13
N LEU A 61 5.57 13.59 -3.96
CA LEU A 61 6.74 12.88 -4.48
C LEU A 61 7.84 12.68 -3.43
N GLU A 62 7.54 12.87 -2.15
CA GLU A 62 8.50 12.52 -1.10
C GLU A 62 8.55 11.00 -0.92
N GLN A 63 9.69 10.46 -1.32
CA GLN A 63 10.18 9.16 -0.92
C GLN A 63 10.08 9.02 0.61
N LEU A 64 9.30 8.04 1.06
CA LEU A 64 9.08 7.82 2.48
C LEU A 64 10.39 7.33 3.15
N PRO A 65 10.72 7.83 4.36
CA PRO A 65 11.90 7.40 5.08
C PRO A 65 11.80 5.93 5.48
N GLU A 66 12.97 5.32 5.69
CA GLU A 66 13.06 3.94 6.19
C GLU A 66 12.35 3.76 7.53
N GLY A 67 11.76 2.58 7.71
CA GLY A 67 11.10 2.22 8.94
C GLY A 67 9.84 1.38 8.74
N THR A 68 9.12 1.20 9.85
CA THR A 68 7.90 0.42 9.89
C THR A 68 6.69 1.26 9.52
N TYR A 69 5.91 0.72 8.58
CA TYR A 69 4.63 1.23 8.13
C TYR A 69 3.56 0.16 8.38
N TYR A 70 2.31 0.58 8.40
CA TYR A 70 1.16 -0.29 8.61
C TYR A 70 0.25 -0.20 7.40
N TYR A 71 -0.33 -1.31 6.99
CA TYR A 71 -1.28 -1.32 5.89
C TYR A 71 -2.63 -1.89 6.33
N MET A 72 -3.66 -1.42 5.65
CA MET A 72 -5.01 -1.96 5.74
C MET A 72 -5.49 -2.30 4.33
N PHE A 73 -5.86 -3.56 4.13
CA PHE A 73 -6.41 -4.09 2.89
C PHE A 73 -7.87 -4.45 3.09
N LYS A 74 -8.75 -3.67 2.46
CA LYS A 74 -10.20 -3.85 2.49
C LYS A 74 -10.63 -4.46 1.16
N TYR A 75 -11.43 -5.51 1.19
CA TYR A 75 -11.92 -6.16 -0.03
C TYR A 75 -13.30 -6.77 0.17
N VAL A 76 -14.05 -6.89 -0.92
CA VAL A 76 -15.32 -7.62 -0.94
C VAL A 76 -15.05 -9.05 -1.40
N ASN A 77 -15.45 -10.05 -0.60
CA ASN A 77 -15.32 -11.45 -0.96
C ASN A 77 -16.40 -11.87 -2.00
N ALA A 78 -16.34 -13.12 -2.46
CA ALA A 78 -17.32 -13.67 -3.43
C ALA A 78 -18.77 -13.68 -2.91
N GLU A 79 -18.98 -13.58 -1.60
CA GLU A 79 -20.30 -13.56 -0.95
C GLU A 79 -20.85 -12.13 -0.79
N GLY A 80 -20.13 -11.11 -1.29
CA GLY A 80 -20.50 -9.71 -1.12
C GLY A 80 -20.18 -9.13 0.28
N VAL A 81 -19.48 -9.89 1.12
CA VAL A 81 -19.12 -9.46 2.47
C VAL A 81 -17.80 -8.69 2.43
N THR A 82 -17.79 -7.51 3.05
CA THR A 82 -16.57 -6.73 3.23
C THR A 82 -15.67 -7.38 4.29
N LYS A 83 -14.41 -7.58 3.95
CA LYS A 83 -13.36 -8.10 4.82
C LYS A 83 -12.21 -7.10 4.86
N GLU A 84 -11.54 -7.09 6.00
CA GLU A 84 -10.38 -6.24 6.22
C GLU A 84 -9.22 -7.09 6.73
N LYS A 85 -8.02 -6.82 6.23
CA LYS A 85 -6.76 -7.38 6.71
C LYS A 85 -5.84 -6.22 7.06
N ALA A 86 -5.22 -6.28 8.22
CA ALA A 86 -4.21 -5.34 8.63
C ALA A 86 -2.87 -6.05 8.83
N GLY A 87 -1.79 -5.32 8.59
CA GLY A 87 -0.45 -5.82 8.82
C GLY A 87 0.55 -4.68 8.86
N TYR A 88 1.83 -5.05 8.90
CA TYR A 88 2.92 -4.10 8.83
C TYR A 88 3.82 -4.43 7.64
N LEU A 89 4.56 -3.44 7.18
CA LEU A 89 5.62 -3.56 6.20
C LEU A 89 6.79 -2.70 6.64
N TYR A 90 8.00 -3.19 6.38
CA TYR A 90 9.23 -2.44 6.62
C TYR A 90 9.77 -1.93 5.30
N ILE A 91 10.06 -0.62 5.22
CA ILE A 91 10.76 0.01 4.11
C ILE A 91 12.25 0.06 4.46
N ASN A 92 13.07 -0.57 3.64
CA ASN A 92 14.54 -0.55 3.69
C ASN A 92 15.10 0.01 2.38
N ARG A 93 16.32 0.55 2.33
CA ARG A 93 16.96 1.01 1.09
C ARG A 93 18.42 0.61 1.02
#